data_AF-A0A3B9BZN0-F1
#
_entry.id   AF-A0A3B9BZN0-F1
#
_cell.length_a   1.000
_cell.length_b   1.000
_cell.length_c   1.000
_cell.angle_alpha   90.00
_cell.angle_beta   90.00
_cell.angle_gamma   90.00
#
_symmetry.space_group_name_H-M   'P 1'
#
loop_
_entity.id
_entity.type
_entity.pdbx_description
1 polymer ?
#
loop_
_entity_poly.entity_id
_entity_poly.type
_entity_poly.pdbx_seq_one_letter_code
_entity_poly.pdbx_strand_id
1 'polypeptide(L)'
;YFIPKHLIQPWMNMIRQMIREIHTRESDINPYGGSSDIECFAVVSEYFFEKPELLRQDHPEVYTLMNRIFKHYSGKNLNVKL
;
A
#
# COMPACT_ATOMS: atom_id res chain seq x y z
N TYR A 1 17.21 -1.30 6.70
CA TYR A 1 15.79 -1.66 6.65
C TYR A 1 15.06 -0.63 5.81
N PHE A 2 14.26 -1.07 4.85
CA PHE A 2 13.55 -0.23 3.86
C PHE A 2 12.39 0.58 4.49
N ILE A 3 11.86 0.12 5.63
CA ILE A 3 10.80 0.78 6.40
C ILE A 3 11.37 1.25 7.75
N PRO A 4 11.17 2.52 8.16
CA PRO A 4 11.52 3.00 9.50
C PRO A 4 10.89 2.13 10.59
N LYS A 5 11.66 1.72 11.61
CA LYS A 5 11.20 0.77 12.65
C LYS A 5 9.89 1.17 13.34
N HIS A 6 9.69 2.47 13.57
CA HIS A 6 8.48 2.99 14.21
C HIS A 6 7.22 2.88 13.33
N LEU A 7 7.37 2.68 12.02
CA LEU A 7 6.27 2.48 11.08
C LEU A 7 5.90 1.01 10.89
N ILE A 8 6.71 0.06 11.38
CA ILE A 8 6.45 -1.38 11.18
C ILE A 8 5.12 -1.78 11.81
N GLN A 9 4.84 -1.41 13.06
CA GLN A 9 3.58 -1.81 13.72
C GLN A 9 2.35 -1.14 13.08
N PRO A 10 2.33 0.19 12.83
CA PRO A 10 1.24 0.83 12.08
C PRO A 10 1.01 0.17 10.72
N TRP A 11 2.10 -0.14 10.01
CA TRP A 11 2.06 -0.80 8.71
C TRP A 11 1.42 -2.19 8.76
N MET A 12 1.86 -3.05 9.67
CA MET A 12 1.32 -4.40 9.81
C MET A 12 -0.16 -4.39 10.20
N ASN A 13 -0.58 -3.44 11.04
CA ASN A 13 -1.99 -3.29 11.40
C ASN A 13 -2.84 -2.90 10.19
N MET A 14 -2.33 -1.98 9.37
CA MET A 14 -3.01 -1.51 8.17
C MET A 14 -3.11 -2.58 7.08
N ILE A 15 -2.04 -3.34 6.83
CA ILE A 15 -2.04 -4.49 5.91
C ILE A 15 -3.12 -5.50 6.31
N ARG A 16 -3.16 -5.87 7.59
CA ARG A 16 -4.16 -6.83 8.08
C ARG A 16 -5.58 -6.28 7.97
N GLN A 17 -5.78 -4.97 8.09
CA GLN A 17 -7.07 -4.33 7.89
C GLN A 17 -7.49 -4.37 6.43
N MET A 18 -6.62 -3.96 5.51
CA MET A 18 -6.90 -4.03 4.06
C MET A 18 -7.19 -5.46 3.60
N ILE A 19 -6.44 -6.45 4.10
CA ILE A 19 -6.72 -7.86 3.81
C ILE A 19 -8.15 -8.22 4.24
N ARG A 20 -8.61 -7.78 5.42
CA ARG A 20 -10.00 -8.03 5.86
C ARG A 20 -11.03 -7.35 4.94
N GLU A 21 -10.81 -6.10 4.56
CA GLU A 21 -11.69 -5.32 3.68
C GLU A 21 -11.78 -5.92 2.26
N ILE A 22 -10.66 -6.45 1.75
CA ILE A 22 -10.62 -7.21 0.49
C ILE A 22 -11.47 -8.48 0.59
N HIS A 23 -11.38 -9.21 1.71
CA HIS A 23 -12.16 -10.43 1.93
C HIS A 23 -13.66 -10.16 2.11
N THR A 24 -14.04 -9.01 2.67
CA THR A 24 -15.45 -8.60 2.79
C THR A 24 -16.03 -8.03 1.49
N ARG A 25 -15.22 -7.91 0.42
CA ARG A 25 -15.57 -7.24 -0.86
C ARG A 25 -15.94 -5.76 -0.69
N GLU A 26 -15.42 -5.13 0.34
CA GLU A 26 -15.65 -3.70 0.63
C GLU A 26 -14.53 -2.81 0.07
N SER A 27 -13.64 -3.38 -0.76
CA SER A 27 -12.48 -2.69 -1.33
C SER A 27 -12.44 -2.81 -2.86
N ASP A 28 -12.00 -1.73 -3.50
CA ASP A 28 -11.64 -1.63 -4.91
C ASP A 28 -10.23 -2.18 -5.22
N ILE A 29 -9.48 -2.59 -4.18
CA ILE A 29 -8.15 -3.19 -4.29
C ILE A 29 -8.27 -4.61 -4.87
N ASN A 30 -7.30 -4.98 -5.72
CA ASN A 30 -7.25 -6.30 -6.36
C ASN A 30 -7.37 -7.43 -5.31
N PRO A 31 -8.32 -8.38 -5.46
CA PRO A 31 -8.52 -9.49 -4.53
C PRO A 31 -7.26 -10.32 -4.26
N TYR A 32 -6.30 -10.36 -5.19
CA TYR A 32 -5.01 -11.00 -5.01
C TYR A 32 -4.22 -10.43 -3.81
N GLY A 33 -4.40 -9.14 -3.51
CA GLY A 33 -3.84 -8.49 -2.33
C GLY A 33 -4.35 -9.02 -1.00
N GLY A 34 -5.43 -9.81 -0.98
CA GLY A 34 -5.91 -10.51 0.22
C GLY A 34 -5.08 -11.75 0.59
N SER A 35 -4.23 -12.26 -0.30
CA SER A 35 -3.65 -13.61 -0.15
C SER A 35 -2.58 -13.70 0.95
N SER A 36 -1.80 -12.64 1.15
CA SER A 36 -0.78 -12.56 2.20
C SER A 36 -0.38 -11.11 2.46
N ASP A 37 0.28 -10.86 3.58
CA ASP A 37 0.85 -9.54 3.91
C ASP A 37 1.81 -9.02 2.82
N ILE A 38 2.53 -9.93 2.15
CA ILE A 38 3.48 -9.59 1.07
C ILE A 38 2.72 -9.17 -0.19
N GLU A 39 1.69 -9.91 -0.57
CA GLU A 39 0.90 -9.60 -1.77
C GLU A 39 0.09 -8.32 -1.58
N CYS A 40 -0.46 -8.12 -0.38
CA CYS A 40 -1.13 -6.86 -0.04
C CYS A 40 -0.18 -5.68 -0.21
N PHE A 41 1.08 -5.80 0.26
CA PHE A 41 2.08 -4.76 0.08
C PHE A 41 2.39 -4.47 -1.40
N ALA A 42 2.58 -5.52 -2.20
CA ALA A 42 2.89 -5.39 -3.62
C ALA A 42 1.77 -4.64 -4.36
N VAL A 43 0.52 -5.09 -4.18
CA VAL A 43 -0.67 -4.48 -4.83
C VAL A 43 -0.86 -3.02 -4.39
N VAL A 44 -0.74 -2.74 -3.09
CA VAL A 44 -0.92 -1.37 -2.57
C VAL A 44 0.22 -0.45 -3.02
N SER A 45 1.43 -0.98 -3.18
CA SER A 45 2.57 -0.23 -3.73
C SER A 45 2.35 0.11 -5.20
N GLU A 46 1.90 -0.85 -6.01
CA GLU A 46 1.53 -0.60 -7.41
C GLU A 46 0.44 0.47 -7.50
N TYR A 47 -0.63 0.34 -6.71
CA TYR A 47 -1.70 1.33 -6.66
C TYR A 47 -1.17 2.73 -6.27
N PHE A 48 -0.30 2.82 -5.26
CA PHE A 48 0.30 4.07 -4.81
C PHE A 48 1.14 4.76 -5.91
N PHE A 49 1.88 4.01 -6.73
CA PHE A 49 2.70 4.59 -7.78
C PHE A 49 1.92 4.90 -9.07
N GLU A 50 0.97 4.04 -9.44
CA GLU A 50 0.22 4.18 -10.70
C GLU A 50 -0.97 5.13 -10.57
N LYS A 51 -1.68 5.13 -9.44
CA LYS A 51 -2.89 5.95 -9.22
C LYS A 51 -2.93 6.58 -7.81
N PRO A 52 -1.93 7.41 -7.44
CA PRO A 52 -1.82 7.99 -6.10
C PRO A 52 -3.04 8.82 -5.68
N GLU A 53 -3.67 9.56 -6.61
CA GLU A 53 -4.82 10.41 -6.31
C GLU A 53 -6.07 9.61 -5.96
N LEU A 54 -6.27 8.46 -6.62
CA LEU A 54 -7.40 7.56 -6.36
C LEU A 54 -7.21 6.83 -5.03
N LEU A 55 -5.99 6.33 -4.77
CA LEU A 55 -5.65 5.75 -3.47
C LEU A 55 -5.82 6.77 -2.32
N ARG A 56 -5.52 8.05 -2.54
CA ARG A 56 -5.76 9.11 -1.55
C ARG A 56 -7.24 9.36 -1.31
N GLN A 57 -8.09 9.24 -2.33
CA GLN A 57 -9.53 9.43 -2.22
C GLN A 57 -10.20 8.27 -1.49
N ASP A 58 -9.90 7.05 -1.91
CA ASP A 58 -10.61 5.85 -1.46
C ASP A 58 -10.00 5.29 -0.17
N HIS A 59 -8.68 5.45 0.02
CA HIS A 59 -7.92 4.93 1.18
C HIS A 59 -6.96 5.98 1.77
N PRO A 60 -7.45 7.11 2.32
CA PRO A 60 -6.62 8.24 2.75
C PRO A 60 -5.58 7.89 3.82
N GLU A 61 -5.89 6.95 4.73
CA GLU A 61 -4.96 6.47 5.76
C GLU A 61 -3.81 5.66 5.15
N VAL A 62 -4.12 4.80 4.17
CA VAL A 62 -3.15 4.01 3.41
C VAL A 62 -2.22 4.91 2.65
N TYR A 63 -2.76 5.88 1.91
CA TYR A 63 -1.96 6.88 1.20
C TYR A 63 -1.01 7.63 2.13
N THR A 64 -1.50 8.07 3.30
CA THR A 64 -0.68 8.79 4.28
C THR A 64 0.49 7.93 4.80
N LEU A 65 0.24 6.65 5.09
CA LEU A 65 1.28 5.76 5.58
C LEU A 65 2.29 5.40 4.48
N MET A 66 1.82 5.12 3.26
CA MET A 66 2.67 4.88 2.10
C MET A 66 3.56 6.09 1.82
N ASN A 67 3.03 7.31 1.90
CA ASN A 67 3.82 8.53 1.73
C ASN A 67 4.89 8.70 2.83
N ARG A 68 4.64 8.20 4.06
CA ARG A 68 5.66 8.15 5.13
C ARG A 68 6.73 7.08 4.88
N ILE A 69 6.33 5.92 4.37
CA ILE A 69 7.23 4.81 4.03
C ILE A 69 8.15 5.20 2.86
N PHE A 70 7.58 5.77 1.81
CA PHE A 70 8.29 6.19 0.59
C PHE A 70 8.79 7.63 0.62
N LYS A 71 8.72 8.33 1.77
CA LYS A 71 9.14 9.74 1.91
C LYS A 71 10.56 10.04 1.41
N HIS A 72 11.46 9.07 1.49
CA HIS A 72 12.85 9.17 1.02
C HIS A 72 13.07 8.61 -0.39
N TYR A 73 12.01 8.16 -1.05
CA TYR A 73 12.06 7.64 -2.41
C TYR A 73 12.11 8.82 -3.39
N SER A 74 13.32 9.28 -3.71
CA SER A 74 13.56 10.20 -4.83
C SER A 74 13.28 9.43 -6.11
N GLY A 75 12.08 9.55 -6.67
CA GLY A 75 11.59 8.87 -7.88
C GLY A 75 12.32 9.21 -9.19
N LYS A 76 13.65 9.29 -9.18
CA LYS A 76 14.45 9.23 -10.40
C LYS A 76 14.64 7.75 -10.73
N ASN A 77 13.87 7.25 -11.70
CA ASN A 77 13.93 5.91 -12.32
C ASN A 77 13.00 4.83 -11.72
N LEU A 78 11.69 5.01 -11.84
CA LEU A 78 10.79 3.85 -11.98
C LEU A 78 10.21 3.87 -13.39
N ASN A 79 10.99 3.35 -14.34
CA ASN A 79 10.47 2.85 -15.61
C ASN A 79 10.27 1.35 -15.40
N VAL A 80 9.29 1.00 -14.58
CA VAL A 80 8.90 -0.40 -14.38
C VAL A 80 7.67 -0.61 -15.22
N LYS A 81 7.87 -1.14 -16.43
CA LYS A 81 6.80 -1.89 -17.09
C LYS A 81 6.74 -3.24 -16.39
N LEU A 82 5.62 -3.51 -15.72
CA LEU A 82 5.19 -4.86 -15.37
C LEU A 82 4.89 -5.65 -16.65
#